data_AF-A0A173WRW5-F1
#
_entry.id   AF-A0A173WRW5-F1
#
_cell.length_a   1.000
_cell.length_b   1.000
_cell.length_c   1.000
_cell.angle_alpha   90.00
_cell.angle_beta   90.00
_cell.angle_gamma   90.00
#
_symmetry.space_group_name_H-M   'P 1'
#
loop_
_entity.id
_entity.type
_entity.pdbx_description
1 polymer ?
#
loop_
_entity_poly.entity_id
_entity_poly.type
_entity_poly.pdbx_seq_one_letter_code
_entity_poly.pdbx_strand_id
1 'polypeptide(L)'
;MNDNDKENEATTGKCAECGGETPARDTHQCAACHVTLCESCVETCHDCGVGLCHGCCEECQCAETLCHDCALPCSACGRMLLCSDCAVRCDVCDDPLCSDCEYRCEDCDCALCYECVYDFADDYAYCSDCWNSRRQEPYYADSPCWLKMQEHKHMLTIGLEIEINGAHGQSRLKESPLIAGWCTDLSLDDEGREYQTRILTREDFDAIYGLVRGIHTESREPDKAGGHMHLRRTSRQTPNRWYWALKGLSDQQARNLNMRHTSNNRWCELIHGDYDGKHTAVNGCHENTIELRTFARWDETTAHRLIPALEWASHMWRHFESHDLYQLKTADIMRESARSAYATPQTTPAMRLAARKEA
;
A
#
# COMPACT_ATOMS: atom_id res chain seq x y z
N MET A 1 2.18 99.32 -14.34
CA MET A 1 1.40 98.83 -15.49
C MET A 1 2.35 98.04 -16.36
N ASN A 2 2.34 96.71 -16.41
CA ASN A 2 1.35 95.73 -15.96
C ASN A 2 2.07 94.49 -15.43
N ASP A 3 1.51 93.96 -14.34
CA ASP A 3 1.67 92.61 -13.86
C ASP A 3 1.25 91.59 -14.93
N ASN A 4 1.98 90.47 -14.99
CA ASN A 4 1.46 89.18 -15.46
C ASN A 4 2.41 88.05 -15.03
N ASP A 5 2.64 87.94 -13.72
CA ASP A 5 3.00 86.67 -13.11
C ASP A 5 1.71 85.87 -12.98
N LYS A 6 1.39 85.06 -13.99
CA LYS A 6 0.37 84.01 -13.84
C LYS A 6 0.99 82.91 -12.99
N GLU A 7 0.62 82.92 -11.70
CA GLU A 7 0.78 81.77 -10.82
C GLU A 7 0.23 80.52 -11.54
N ASN A 8 1.09 79.53 -11.75
CA ASN A 8 0.66 78.17 -12.02
C ASN A 8 -0.12 77.72 -10.77
N GLU A 9 -1.46 77.79 -10.81
CA GLU A 9 -2.30 77.07 -9.86
C GLU A 9 -1.84 75.61 -9.89
N ALA A 10 -1.13 75.19 -8.84
CA ALA A 10 -0.75 73.82 -8.66
C ALA A 10 -2.05 73.03 -8.52
N THR A 11 -2.46 72.33 -9.58
CA THR A 11 -3.60 71.42 -9.52
C THR A 11 -3.34 70.43 -8.39
N THR A 12 -4.16 70.48 -7.35
CA THR A 12 -4.15 69.55 -6.22
C THR A 12 -5.22 68.47 -6.45
N GLY A 13 -4.88 67.23 -6.14
CA GLY A 13 -5.84 66.13 -6.04
C GLY A 13 -6.27 65.93 -4.59
N LYS A 14 -7.52 65.51 -4.36
CA LYS A 14 -8.03 65.17 -3.04
C LYS A 14 -7.97 63.66 -2.84
N CYS A 15 -7.29 63.21 -1.78
CA CYS A 15 -7.20 61.80 -1.42
C CYS A 15 -8.58 61.27 -1.00
N ALA A 16 -8.98 60.13 -1.57
CA ALA A 16 -10.27 59.49 -1.28
C ALA A 16 -10.33 58.88 0.13
N GLU A 17 -9.20 58.44 0.69
CA GLU A 17 -9.13 57.78 2.00
C GLU A 17 -9.11 58.79 3.16
N CYS A 18 -8.18 59.75 3.15
CA CYS A 18 -8.00 60.69 4.26
C CYS A 18 -8.63 62.07 4.02
N GLY A 19 -9.08 62.36 2.78
CA GLY A 19 -9.63 63.65 2.40
C GLY A 19 -8.62 64.79 2.26
N GLY A 20 -7.33 64.52 2.44
CA GLY A 20 -6.24 65.50 2.33
C GLY A 20 -6.01 65.98 0.89
N GLU A 21 -5.59 67.24 0.75
CA GLU A 21 -5.16 67.80 -0.53
C GLU A 21 -3.68 67.52 -0.76
N THR A 22 -3.34 67.07 -1.97
CA THR A 22 -1.97 66.67 -2.34
C THR A 22 -1.66 67.22 -3.74
N PRO A 23 -0.44 67.72 -4.03
CA PRO A 23 -0.08 68.14 -5.37
C PRO A 23 -0.33 67.02 -6.39
N ALA A 24 -0.89 67.30 -7.56
CA ALA A 24 -1.27 66.25 -8.53
C ALA A 24 -0.11 65.31 -8.93
N ARG A 25 1.14 65.79 -8.90
CA ARG A 25 2.34 64.99 -9.16
C ARG A 25 2.64 63.92 -8.10
N ASP A 26 2.09 64.09 -6.89
CA ASP A 26 2.32 63.24 -5.71
C ASP A 26 1.04 62.43 -5.40
N THR A 27 0.15 62.27 -6.40
CA THR A 27 -1.07 61.47 -6.29
C THR A 27 -0.92 60.14 -7.03
N HIS A 28 -1.44 59.08 -6.41
CA HIS A 28 -1.52 57.74 -6.97
C HIS A 28 -2.97 57.42 -7.34
N GLN A 29 -3.17 56.41 -8.19
CA GLN A 29 -4.49 55.85 -8.47
C GLN A 29 -4.54 54.41 -7.98
N CYS A 30 -5.62 54.06 -7.28
CA CYS A 30 -5.92 52.66 -6.98
C CYS A 30 -6.08 51.89 -8.29
N ALA A 31 -5.34 50.79 -8.46
CA ALA A 31 -5.41 49.98 -9.66
C ALA A 31 -6.78 49.31 -9.87
N ALA A 32 -7.51 49.03 -8.78
CA ALA A 32 -8.79 48.32 -8.84
C ALA A 32 -10.00 49.25 -9.05
N CYS A 33 -10.07 50.39 -8.35
CA CYS A 33 -11.24 51.27 -8.36
C CYS A 33 -10.95 52.69 -8.88
N HIS A 34 -9.70 52.97 -9.27
CA HIS A 34 -9.24 54.23 -9.89
C HIS A 34 -9.41 55.50 -9.03
N VAL A 35 -9.69 55.38 -7.74
CA VAL A 35 -9.74 56.52 -6.83
C VAL A 35 -8.35 57.15 -6.63
N THR A 36 -8.32 58.46 -6.40
CA THR A 36 -7.08 59.21 -6.14
C THR A 36 -6.63 59.04 -4.71
N LEU A 37 -5.35 58.73 -4.50
CA LEU A 37 -4.71 58.50 -3.21
C LEU A 37 -3.50 59.41 -3.04
N CYS A 38 -3.21 59.82 -1.81
CA CYS A 38 -1.93 60.40 -1.45
C CYS A 38 -0.91 59.28 -1.12
N GLU A 39 0.38 59.60 -1.15
CA GLU A 39 1.48 58.66 -0.88
C GLU A 39 1.34 57.89 0.45
N SER A 40 0.78 58.52 1.49
CA SER A 40 0.58 57.88 2.80
C SER A 40 -0.62 56.92 2.88
N CYS A 41 -1.47 56.88 1.85
CA CYS A 41 -2.70 56.09 1.83
C CYS A 41 -2.72 55.06 0.68
N VAL A 42 -1.61 54.93 -0.05
CA VAL A 42 -1.46 53.88 -1.05
C VAL A 42 -0.75 52.71 -0.42
N GLU A 43 -1.41 51.55 -0.46
CA GLU A 43 -0.79 50.27 -0.13
C GLU A 43 -0.26 49.64 -1.42
N THR A 44 0.85 48.91 -1.35
CA THR A 44 1.44 48.26 -2.53
C THR A 44 1.17 46.77 -2.46
N CYS A 45 0.58 46.18 -3.51
CA CYS A 45 0.45 44.74 -3.61
C CYS A 45 1.83 44.08 -3.62
N HIS A 46 2.07 43.12 -2.74
CA HIS A 46 3.34 42.37 -2.65
C HIS A 46 3.70 41.68 -3.98
N ASP A 47 2.76 40.94 -4.57
CA ASP A 47 3.06 40.11 -5.75
C ASP A 47 3.24 40.90 -7.05
N CYS A 48 2.41 41.93 -7.31
CA CYS A 48 2.42 42.65 -8.59
C CYS A 48 2.84 44.12 -8.51
N GLY A 49 3.07 44.67 -7.31
CA GLY A 49 3.58 46.02 -7.10
C GLY A 49 2.58 47.15 -7.40
N VAL A 50 1.30 46.85 -7.65
CA VAL A 50 0.29 47.88 -7.95
C VAL A 50 -0.15 48.61 -6.68
N GLY A 51 -0.46 49.90 -6.81
CA GLY A 51 -0.99 50.72 -5.73
C GLY A 51 -2.50 50.51 -5.52
N LEU A 52 -2.92 50.35 -4.27
CA LEU A 52 -4.29 50.07 -3.86
C LEU A 52 -4.74 51.02 -2.75
N CYS A 53 -6.05 51.27 -2.69
CA CYS A 53 -6.68 51.87 -1.52
C CYS A 53 -6.99 50.79 -0.48
N HIS A 54 -7.21 51.18 0.78
CA HIS A 54 -7.40 50.23 1.89
C HIS A 54 -8.59 49.28 1.64
N GLY A 55 -9.67 49.77 1.04
CA GLY A 55 -10.84 48.96 0.70
C GLY A 55 -10.68 47.99 -0.48
N CYS A 56 -9.53 47.99 -1.17
CA CYS A 56 -9.23 47.08 -2.28
C CYS A 56 -8.04 46.16 -1.98
N CYS A 57 -7.55 46.18 -0.73
CA CYS A 57 -6.49 45.31 -0.26
C CYS A 57 -7.08 44.07 0.41
N GLU A 58 -6.44 42.95 0.17
CA GLU A 58 -6.60 41.71 0.92
C GLU A 58 -5.35 41.50 1.78
N GLU A 59 -5.49 40.84 2.92
CA GLU A 59 -4.36 40.52 3.79
C GLU A 59 -3.94 39.06 3.60
N CYS A 60 -2.68 38.83 3.25
CA CYS A 60 -2.08 37.50 3.20
C CYS A 60 -1.94 36.93 4.63
N GLN A 61 -1.85 35.60 4.76
CA GLN A 61 -1.45 34.96 6.02
C GLN A 61 -0.14 35.52 6.62
N CYS A 62 0.80 36.00 5.80
CA CYS A 62 2.03 36.64 6.28
C CYS A 62 1.88 38.13 6.62
N ALA A 63 0.66 38.66 6.62
CA ALA A 63 0.30 40.07 6.80
C ALA A 63 0.74 41.02 5.66
N GLU A 64 1.24 40.49 4.54
CA GLU A 64 1.50 41.29 3.35
C GLU A 64 0.20 41.68 2.62
N THR A 65 0.19 42.87 2.04
CA THR A 65 -0.94 43.42 1.28
C THR A 65 -1.01 42.81 -0.11
N LEU A 66 -2.19 42.33 -0.52
CA LEU A 66 -2.46 41.80 -1.86
C LEU A 66 -3.61 42.52 -2.54
N CYS A 67 -3.59 42.57 -3.87
CA CYS A 67 -4.80 42.86 -4.63
C CYS A 67 -5.68 41.59 -4.71
N HIS A 68 -6.96 41.76 -5.01
CA HIS A 68 -7.90 40.65 -5.16
C HIS A 68 -7.43 39.60 -6.19
N ASP A 69 -6.79 40.02 -7.29
CA ASP A 69 -6.32 39.11 -8.34
C ASP A 69 -5.07 38.30 -7.93
N CYS A 70 -4.28 38.81 -6.99
CA CYS A 70 -3.09 38.12 -6.46
C CYS A 70 -3.39 37.31 -5.20
N ALA A 71 -4.51 37.58 -4.52
CA ALA A 71 -4.91 36.84 -3.32
C ALA A 71 -5.39 35.43 -3.69
N LEU A 72 -4.55 34.44 -3.43
CA LEU A 72 -4.86 33.03 -3.70
C LEU A 72 -5.59 32.43 -2.48
N PRO A 73 -6.88 32.07 -2.58
CA PRO A 73 -7.54 31.37 -1.49
C PRO A 73 -6.99 29.95 -1.36
N CYS A 74 -6.70 29.51 -0.12
CA CYS A 74 -6.35 28.12 0.14
C CYS A 74 -7.51 27.19 -0.27
N SER A 75 -7.25 26.26 -1.18
CA SER A 75 -8.28 25.39 -1.76
C SER A 75 -8.86 24.39 -0.76
N ALA A 76 -8.10 24.03 0.27
CA ALA A 76 -8.54 23.07 1.29
C ALA A 76 -9.43 23.73 2.36
N CYS A 77 -9.03 24.88 2.90
CA CYS A 77 -9.76 25.49 4.01
C CYS A 77 -10.61 26.70 3.62
N GLY A 78 -10.35 27.34 2.48
CA GLY A 78 -11.02 28.56 2.02
C GLY A 78 -10.89 29.78 2.95
N ARG A 79 -10.14 29.65 4.06
CA ARG A 79 -10.06 30.66 5.13
C ARG A 79 -8.86 31.59 5.00
N MET A 80 -7.77 31.11 4.41
CA MET A 80 -6.53 31.87 4.24
C MET A 80 -6.44 32.39 2.80
N LEU A 81 -6.01 33.65 2.67
CA LEU A 81 -5.54 34.24 1.43
C LEU A 81 -4.01 34.23 1.43
N LEU A 82 -3.42 33.87 0.30
CA LEU A 82 -2.01 33.57 0.17
C LEU A 82 -1.42 34.40 -0.97
N CYS A 83 -0.26 34.99 -0.72
CA CYS A 83 0.60 35.53 -1.77
C CYS A 83 1.32 34.38 -2.49
N SER A 84 1.95 34.66 -3.62
CA SER A 84 2.70 33.64 -4.36
C SER A 84 3.80 32.95 -3.55
N ASP A 85 4.39 33.64 -2.56
CA ASP A 85 5.44 33.10 -1.71
C ASP A 85 4.91 32.22 -0.57
N CYS A 86 3.67 32.45 -0.11
CA CYS A 86 3.05 31.68 0.97
C CYS A 86 2.24 30.48 0.45
N ALA A 87 1.82 30.51 -0.82
CA ALA A 87 1.05 29.45 -1.42
C ALA A 87 1.94 28.25 -1.74
N VAL A 88 1.75 27.14 -1.03
CA VAL A 88 2.28 25.86 -1.47
C VAL A 88 1.35 25.30 -2.54
N ARG A 89 1.92 24.88 -3.67
CA ARG A 89 1.17 24.28 -4.76
C ARG A 89 1.13 22.77 -4.59
N CYS A 90 -0.06 22.18 -4.70
CA CYS A 90 -0.15 20.74 -4.79
C CYS A 90 0.54 20.26 -6.08
N ASP A 91 1.49 19.34 -5.96
CA ASP A 91 2.26 18.83 -7.10
C ASP A 91 1.42 17.97 -8.08
N VAL A 92 0.17 17.64 -7.71
CA VAL A 92 -0.74 16.83 -8.52
C VAL A 92 -1.78 17.69 -9.26
N CYS A 93 -2.45 18.61 -8.56
CA CYS A 93 -3.53 19.43 -9.12
C CYS A 93 -3.21 20.93 -9.26
N ASP A 94 -2.04 21.38 -8.78
CA ASP A 94 -1.59 22.79 -8.76
C ASP A 94 -2.44 23.74 -7.88
N ASP A 95 -3.36 23.17 -7.07
CA ASP A 95 -4.17 23.96 -6.15
C ASP A 95 -3.30 24.64 -5.08
N PRO A 96 -3.57 25.93 -4.76
CA PRO A 96 -2.86 26.64 -3.70
C PRO A 96 -3.33 26.16 -2.32
N LEU A 97 -2.37 25.93 -1.43
CA LEU A 97 -2.53 25.45 -0.06
C LEU A 97 -1.76 26.35 0.90
N CYS A 98 -2.33 26.56 2.08
CA CYS A 98 -1.57 27.11 3.20
C CYS A 98 -0.74 26.03 3.89
N SER A 99 0.26 26.43 4.67
CA SER A 99 1.15 25.53 5.43
C SER A 99 0.42 24.52 6.31
N ASP A 100 -0.77 24.87 6.79
CA ASP A 100 -1.55 24.06 7.71
C ASP A 100 -2.44 23.04 6.99
N CYS A 101 -2.54 23.13 5.67
CA CYS A 101 -3.42 22.30 4.84
C CYS A 101 -2.66 21.47 3.81
N GLU A 102 -1.33 21.60 3.74
CA GLU A 102 -0.52 20.70 2.94
C GLU A 102 -0.29 19.37 3.65
N TYR A 103 -0.24 18.32 2.85
CA TYR A 103 0.33 17.04 3.23
C TYR A 103 1.62 16.83 2.45
N ARG A 104 2.57 16.10 3.02
CA ARG A 104 3.81 15.71 2.34
C ARG A 104 3.77 14.22 2.07
N CYS A 105 4.02 13.83 0.84
CA CYS A 105 4.18 12.41 0.51
C CYS A 105 5.41 11.86 1.23
N GLU A 106 5.27 10.78 1.99
CA GLU A 106 6.39 10.22 2.77
C GLU A 106 7.60 9.81 1.91
N ASP A 107 7.35 9.32 0.69
CA ASP A 107 8.42 8.81 -0.18
C ASP A 107 9.14 9.86 -1.04
N CYS A 108 8.40 10.84 -1.56
CA CYS A 108 8.94 11.79 -2.53
C CYS A 108 8.84 13.25 -2.08
N ASP A 109 8.31 13.50 -0.87
CA ASP A 109 8.15 14.82 -0.26
C ASP A 109 7.31 15.82 -1.06
N CYS A 110 6.58 15.34 -2.07
CA CYS A 110 5.71 16.18 -2.87
C CYS A 110 4.55 16.72 -2.03
N ALA A 111 4.17 17.97 -2.27
CA ALA A 111 3.08 18.63 -1.60
C ALA A 111 1.74 18.14 -2.17
N LEU A 112 0.84 17.74 -1.28
CA LEU A 112 -0.47 17.19 -1.62
C LEU A 112 -1.56 17.99 -0.93
N CYS A 113 -2.64 18.27 -1.66
CA CYS A 113 -3.91 18.59 -1.02
C CYS A 113 -4.57 17.30 -0.51
N TYR A 114 -5.52 17.43 0.42
CA TYR A 114 -6.25 16.27 0.96
C TYR A 114 -6.82 15.34 -0.12
N GLU A 115 -7.41 15.91 -1.18
CA GLU A 115 -8.00 15.15 -2.29
C GLU A 115 -6.97 14.41 -3.15
N CYS A 116 -5.70 14.86 -3.12
CA CYS A 116 -4.60 14.21 -3.84
C CYS A 116 -3.79 13.25 -2.95
N VAL A 117 -4.13 13.13 -1.67
CA VAL A 117 -3.66 12.03 -0.83
C VAL A 117 -4.41 10.78 -1.25
N TYR A 118 -3.68 9.80 -1.80
CA TYR A 118 -4.28 8.57 -2.28
C TYR A 118 -4.64 7.62 -1.13
N ASP A 119 -3.79 7.55 -0.10
CA ASP A 119 -4.02 6.74 1.10
C ASP A 119 -3.31 7.36 2.32
N PHE A 120 -3.87 7.10 3.51
CA PHE A 120 -3.27 7.38 4.80
C PHE A 120 -2.92 6.05 5.47
N ALA A 121 -1.64 5.68 5.44
CA ALA A 121 -1.16 4.49 6.15
C ALA A 121 -0.40 4.93 7.40
N ASP A 122 -0.92 4.58 8.58
CA ASP A 122 -0.31 4.88 9.89
C ASP A 122 0.07 6.37 10.06
N ASP A 123 -0.87 7.27 9.74
CA ASP A 123 -0.71 8.73 9.77
C ASP A 123 0.23 9.35 8.70
N TYR A 124 0.77 8.54 7.78
CA TYR A 124 1.56 9.01 6.64
C TYR A 124 0.72 9.19 5.39
N ALA A 125 0.92 10.31 4.68
CA ALA A 125 0.27 10.58 3.41
C ALA A 125 1.11 10.07 2.23
N TYR A 126 0.44 9.52 1.22
CA TYR A 126 1.09 9.07 -0.01
C TYR A 126 0.43 9.66 -1.25
N CYS A 127 1.24 10.08 -2.20
CA CYS A 127 0.77 10.38 -3.55
C CYS A 127 0.43 9.07 -4.29
N SER A 128 -0.41 9.18 -5.32
CA SER A 128 -0.85 8.01 -6.08
C SER A 128 0.31 7.22 -6.70
N ASP A 129 1.34 7.89 -7.22
CA ASP A 129 2.50 7.24 -7.83
C ASP A 129 3.30 6.42 -6.80
N CYS A 130 3.64 7.03 -5.66
CA CYS A 130 4.37 6.34 -4.60
C CYS A 130 3.54 5.20 -4.01
N TRP A 131 2.25 5.40 -3.76
CA TRP A 131 1.37 4.34 -3.27
C TRP A 131 1.28 3.16 -4.23
N ASN A 132 1.04 3.42 -5.52
CA ASN A 132 0.95 2.38 -6.54
C ASN A 132 2.31 1.71 -6.82
N SER A 133 3.43 2.36 -6.51
CA SER A 133 4.76 1.74 -6.59
C SER A 133 5.03 0.73 -5.46
N ARG A 134 4.28 0.82 -4.35
CA ARG A 134 4.42 -0.05 -3.17
C ARG A 134 3.60 -1.32 -3.26
N ARG A 135 2.53 -1.34 -4.07
CA ARG A 135 1.65 -2.50 -4.19
C ARG A 135 1.00 -2.63 -5.56
N GLN A 136 0.62 -3.85 -5.88
CA GLN A 136 -0.31 -4.19 -6.94
C GLN A 136 -1.35 -5.14 -6.36
N GLU A 137 -2.61 -4.73 -6.37
CA GLU A 137 -3.69 -5.57 -5.89
C GLU A 137 -3.90 -6.78 -6.81
N PRO A 138 -4.07 -7.99 -6.25
CA PRO A 138 -4.37 -9.15 -7.05
C PRO A 138 -5.77 -9.05 -7.67
N TYR A 139 -5.82 -9.10 -9.00
CA TYR A 139 -7.09 -9.10 -9.74
C TYR A 139 -7.40 -10.49 -10.32
N TYR A 140 -8.36 -11.19 -9.71
CA TYR A 140 -8.72 -12.55 -10.10
C TYR A 140 -9.97 -12.68 -10.96
N ALA A 141 -10.83 -11.66 -10.99
CA ALA A 141 -12.22 -11.74 -11.43
C ALA A 141 -12.40 -12.19 -12.89
N ASP A 142 -11.39 -12.01 -13.73
CA ASP A 142 -11.41 -12.41 -15.14
C ASP A 142 -10.37 -13.50 -15.48
N SER A 143 -9.70 -14.08 -14.48
CA SER A 143 -8.76 -15.15 -14.75
C SER A 143 -9.50 -16.41 -15.25
N PRO A 144 -8.99 -17.12 -16.27
CA PRO A 144 -9.63 -18.35 -16.77
C PRO A 144 -9.87 -19.39 -15.67
N CYS A 145 -8.97 -19.45 -14.68
CA CYS A 145 -9.12 -20.32 -13.53
C CYS A 145 -10.28 -19.89 -12.62
N TRP A 146 -10.44 -18.59 -12.36
CA TRP A 146 -11.57 -18.05 -11.59
C TRP A 146 -12.91 -18.39 -12.26
N LEU A 147 -13.04 -18.17 -13.56
CA LEU A 147 -14.26 -18.51 -14.30
C LEU A 147 -14.56 -20.01 -14.22
N LYS A 148 -13.55 -20.85 -14.45
CA LYS A 148 -13.69 -22.31 -14.36
C LYS A 148 -14.10 -22.79 -12.96
N MET A 149 -13.56 -22.19 -11.89
CA MET A 149 -13.95 -22.60 -10.54
C MET A 149 -15.40 -22.23 -10.20
N GLN A 150 -15.99 -21.21 -10.81
CA GLN A 150 -17.42 -20.90 -10.65
C GLN A 150 -18.30 -22.02 -11.20
N GLU A 151 -17.91 -22.63 -12.32
CA GLU A 151 -18.62 -23.76 -12.94
C GLU A 151 -18.36 -25.10 -12.23
N HIS A 152 -17.17 -25.26 -11.66
CA HIS A 152 -16.73 -26.50 -11.02
C HIS A 152 -16.56 -26.33 -9.50
N LYS A 153 -17.66 -26.43 -8.74
CA LYS A 153 -17.68 -26.23 -7.27
C LYS A 153 -16.68 -27.08 -6.47
N HIS A 154 -16.37 -28.28 -6.96
CA HIS A 154 -15.44 -29.23 -6.30
C HIS A 154 -14.06 -29.27 -6.97
N MET A 155 -13.69 -28.22 -7.70
CA MET A 155 -12.33 -28.08 -8.26
C MET A 155 -11.39 -27.50 -7.19
N LEU A 156 -10.31 -28.22 -6.88
CA LEU A 156 -9.22 -27.69 -6.05
C LEU A 156 -8.52 -26.54 -6.77
N THR A 157 -8.36 -25.43 -6.06
CA THR A 157 -7.47 -24.33 -6.41
C THR A 157 -6.63 -23.95 -5.21
N ILE A 158 -5.42 -23.45 -5.47
CA ILE A 158 -4.42 -23.07 -4.47
C ILE A 158 -3.92 -21.66 -4.78
N GLY A 159 -3.75 -20.82 -3.76
CA GLY A 159 -2.95 -19.60 -3.81
C GLY A 159 -1.77 -19.72 -2.85
N LEU A 160 -0.65 -19.07 -3.16
CA LEU A 160 0.48 -18.93 -2.26
C LEU A 160 0.74 -17.45 -1.99
N GLU A 161 1.05 -17.15 -0.74
CA GLU A 161 1.70 -15.91 -0.34
C GLU A 161 3.19 -16.23 -0.14
N ILE A 162 4.04 -15.56 -0.89
CA ILE A 162 5.49 -15.71 -0.86
C ILE A 162 6.04 -14.43 -0.24
N GLU A 163 6.40 -14.48 1.04
CA GLU A 163 7.07 -13.39 1.72
C GLU A 163 8.58 -13.53 1.53
N ILE A 164 9.25 -12.41 1.27
CA ILE A 164 10.67 -12.37 1.02
C ILE A 164 11.25 -11.20 1.80
N ASN A 165 12.11 -11.49 2.79
CA ASN A 165 12.79 -10.46 3.55
C ASN A 165 14.10 -10.03 2.89
N GLY A 166 14.33 -8.73 2.75
CA GLY A 166 15.54 -8.13 2.17
C GLY A 166 15.60 -8.12 0.63
N ALA A 167 16.74 -7.71 0.09
CA ALA A 167 16.92 -7.50 -1.34
C ALA A 167 16.84 -8.81 -2.15
N HIS A 168 16.13 -8.75 -3.27
CA HIS A 168 15.91 -9.89 -4.17
C HIS A 168 15.49 -9.40 -5.55
N GLY A 169 15.35 -10.31 -6.52
CA GLY A 169 14.95 -9.99 -7.90
C GLY A 169 13.48 -9.57 -8.04
N GLN A 170 13.10 -8.39 -7.51
CA GLN A 170 11.73 -7.90 -7.47
C GLN A 170 11.10 -7.81 -8.87
N SER A 171 11.77 -7.20 -9.85
CA SER A 171 11.21 -7.04 -11.22
C SER A 171 10.79 -8.38 -11.83
N ARG A 172 11.64 -9.41 -11.68
CA ARG A 172 11.34 -10.77 -12.16
C ARG A 172 10.08 -11.35 -11.51
N LEU A 173 9.86 -11.11 -10.21
CA LEU A 173 8.67 -11.59 -9.51
C LEU A 173 7.43 -10.77 -9.88
N LYS A 174 7.53 -9.44 -9.90
CA LYS A 174 6.44 -8.53 -10.27
C LYS A 174 5.95 -8.75 -11.71
N GLU A 175 6.86 -9.09 -12.62
CA GLU A 175 6.55 -9.36 -14.04
C GLU A 175 6.18 -10.83 -14.31
N SER A 176 6.24 -11.70 -13.30
CA SER A 176 5.95 -13.13 -13.48
C SER A 176 4.47 -13.37 -13.76
N PRO A 177 4.10 -14.17 -14.78
CA PRO A 177 2.71 -14.53 -15.04
C PRO A 177 2.10 -15.44 -13.97
N LEU A 178 2.88 -15.83 -12.96
CA LEU A 178 2.42 -16.60 -11.80
C LEU A 178 2.07 -15.72 -10.61
N ILE A 179 2.40 -14.43 -10.63
CA ILE A 179 2.12 -13.45 -9.57
C ILE A 179 0.96 -12.58 -10.02
N ALA A 180 -0.05 -12.44 -9.17
CA ALA A 180 -1.23 -11.61 -9.42
C ALA A 180 -1.15 -10.26 -8.73
N GLY A 181 -0.48 -10.22 -7.58
CA GLY A 181 -0.31 -9.00 -6.79
C GLY A 181 0.93 -9.09 -5.91
N TRP A 182 1.31 -7.95 -5.36
CA TRP A 182 2.46 -7.83 -4.47
C TRP A 182 2.31 -6.57 -3.63
N CYS A 183 2.95 -6.52 -2.47
CA CYS A 183 2.96 -5.33 -1.63
C CYS A 183 4.25 -5.24 -0.80
N THR A 184 4.55 -4.04 -0.33
CA THR A 184 5.40 -3.84 0.85
C THR A 184 4.67 -4.38 2.07
N ASP A 185 5.34 -5.22 2.86
CA ASP A 185 4.87 -5.64 4.19
C ASP A 185 5.78 -5.02 5.24
N LEU A 186 5.19 -4.25 6.16
CA LEU A 186 5.89 -3.58 7.27
C LEU A 186 6.52 -4.57 8.26
N SER A 187 6.13 -5.85 8.23
CA SER A 187 6.76 -6.91 9.02
C SER A 187 8.13 -7.33 8.45
N LEU A 188 8.42 -6.95 7.21
CA LEU A 188 9.66 -7.19 6.50
C LEU A 188 10.55 -5.93 6.49
N ASP A 189 11.81 -6.10 6.13
CA ASP A 189 12.74 -5.00 5.91
C ASP A 189 12.31 -4.17 4.68
N ASP A 190 12.81 -2.93 4.51
CA ASP A 190 12.35 -1.98 3.47
C ASP A 190 12.42 -2.51 2.03
N GLU A 191 13.35 -3.43 1.76
CA GLU A 191 13.53 -4.12 0.47
C GLU A 191 12.71 -5.41 0.33
N GLY A 192 12.10 -5.85 1.43
CA GLY A 192 11.27 -7.03 1.53
C GLY A 192 9.88 -6.81 0.91
N ARG A 193 9.30 -7.87 0.37
CA ARG A 193 8.02 -7.83 -0.33
C ARG A 193 7.24 -9.11 -0.09
N GLU A 194 5.92 -8.99 -0.07
CA GLU A 194 4.99 -10.10 -0.15
C GLU A 194 4.47 -10.22 -1.60
N TYR A 195 4.40 -11.44 -2.11
CA TYR A 195 3.87 -11.75 -3.44
C TYR A 195 2.71 -12.73 -3.36
N GLN A 196 1.60 -12.36 -4.00
CA GLN A 196 0.39 -13.15 -4.11
C GLN A 196 0.37 -13.85 -5.47
N THR A 197 0.36 -15.18 -5.47
CA THR A 197 0.28 -15.90 -6.76
C THR A 197 -1.08 -15.73 -7.41
N ARG A 198 -1.14 -15.86 -8.74
CA ARG A 198 -2.41 -16.17 -9.41
C ARG A 198 -3.04 -17.45 -8.84
N ILE A 199 -4.31 -17.68 -9.14
CA ILE A 199 -4.97 -18.94 -8.76
C ILE A 199 -4.26 -20.10 -9.46
N LEU A 200 -3.68 -20.99 -8.67
CA LEU A 200 -2.91 -22.14 -9.13
C LEU A 200 -3.78 -23.40 -9.16
N THR A 201 -3.45 -24.26 -10.12
CA THR A 201 -3.92 -25.63 -10.22
C THR A 201 -2.72 -26.58 -10.23
N ARG A 202 -2.99 -27.89 -10.28
CA ARG A 202 -1.92 -28.90 -10.33
C ARG A 202 -0.98 -28.72 -11.52
N GLU A 203 -1.47 -28.18 -12.63
CA GLU A 203 -0.70 -27.93 -13.85
C GLU A 203 0.40 -26.87 -13.63
N ASP A 204 0.25 -26.02 -12.61
CA ASP A 204 1.14 -24.90 -12.33
C ASP A 204 2.30 -25.26 -11.39
N PHE A 205 2.30 -26.45 -10.80
CA PHE A 205 3.23 -26.82 -9.71
C PHE A 205 4.70 -26.74 -10.12
N ASP A 206 5.04 -27.20 -11.32
CA ASP A 206 6.42 -27.15 -11.80
C ASP A 206 6.86 -25.70 -12.10
N ALA A 207 5.93 -24.87 -12.58
CA ALA A 207 6.18 -23.47 -12.89
C ALA A 207 6.43 -22.66 -11.61
N ILE A 208 5.57 -22.83 -10.60
CA ILE A 208 5.74 -22.14 -9.31
C ILE A 208 6.97 -22.65 -8.56
N TYR A 209 7.28 -23.95 -8.65
CA TYR A 209 8.55 -24.49 -8.15
C TYR A 209 9.75 -23.83 -8.83
N GLY A 210 9.72 -23.68 -10.16
CA GLY A 210 10.78 -22.98 -10.91
C GLY A 210 10.94 -21.51 -10.51
N LEU A 211 9.81 -20.82 -10.25
CA LEU A 211 9.83 -19.44 -9.75
C LEU A 211 10.49 -19.38 -8.37
N VAL A 212 9.97 -20.15 -7.40
CA VAL A 212 10.46 -20.17 -6.01
C VAL A 212 11.92 -20.58 -5.92
N ARG A 213 12.33 -21.60 -6.68
CA ARG A 213 13.73 -22.05 -6.74
C ARG A 213 14.68 -20.96 -7.22
N GLY A 214 14.21 -20.02 -8.04
CA GLY A 214 15.01 -18.93 -8.56
C GLY A 214 14.99 -17.67 -7.71
N ILE A 215 14.37 -17.70 -6.52
CA ILE A 215 14.40 -16.59 -5.56
C ILE A 215 15.70 -16.68 -4.77
N HIS A 216 16.56 -15.69 -4.99
CA HIS A 216 17.80 -15.48 -4.23
C HIS A 216 17.61 -14.23 -3.38
N THR A 217 17.84 -14.37 -2.07
CA THR A 217 17.66 -13.29 -1.09
C THR A 217 18.95 -12.89 -0.42
N GLU A 218 19.16 -11.58 -0.35
CA GLU A 218 20.23 -10.96 0.43
C GLU A 218 19.61 -10.29 1.67
N SER A 219 19.54 -11.04 2.76
CA SER A 219 19.07 -10.54 4.06
C SER A 219 19.92 -11.10 5.20
N ARG A 220 20.06 -10.31 6.27
CA ARG A 220 20.67 -10.76 7.53
C ARG A 220 19.67 -11.52 8.41
N GLU A 221 18.37 -11.38 8.13
CA GLU A 221 17.28 -12.01 8.88
C GLU A 221 16.26 -12.64 7.93
N PRO A 222 16.67 -13.58 7.05
CA PRO A 222 15.76 -14.18 6.08
C PRO A 222 14.63 -14.98 6.75
N ASP A 223 14.78 -15.39 8.01
CA ASP A 223 13.75 -16.12 8.76
C ASP A 223 12.58 -15.26 9.26
N LYS A 224 12.65 -13.92 9.13
CA LYS A 224 11.50 -13.03 9.33
C LYS A 224 10.38 -13.32 8.33
N ALA A 225 10.74 -13.72 7.12
CA ALA A 225 9.78 -14.11 6.10
C ALA A 225 9.16 -15.49 6.38
N GLY A 226 7.85 -15.58 6.14
CA GLY A 226 7.06 -16.79 6.12
C GLY A 226 6.54 -17.13 4.72
N GLY A 227 5.48 -17.90 4.70
CA GLY A 227 4.71 -18.18 3.50
C GLY A 227 3.36 -18.75 3.88
N HIS A 228 2.34 -18.40 3.11
CA HIS A 228 0.99 -18.88 3.34
C HIS A 228 0.49 -19.68 2.16
N MET A 229 -0.41 -20.63 2.42
CA MET A 229 -1.07 -21.40 1.37
C MET A 229 -2.58 -21.30 1.57
N HIS A 230 -3.25 -20.80 0.55
CA HIS A 230 -4.69 -20.58 0.50
C HIS A 230 -5.31 -21.72 -0.29
N LEU A 231 -6.14 -22.50 0.37
CA LEU A 231 -6.81 -23.66 -0.22
C LEU A 231 -8.27 -23.31 -0.43
N ARG A 232 -8.82 -23.59 -1.60
CA ARG A 232 -10.23 -23.32 -1.88
C ARG A 232 -11.14 -23.86 -0.79
N ARG A 233 -12.06 -23.03 -0.29
CA ARG A 233 -13.07 -23.45 0.66
C ARG A 233 -14.30 -24.00 -0.05
N THR A 234 -14.81 -25.10 0.48
CA THR A 234 -16.16 -25.61 0.22
C THR A 234 -16.83 -25.81 1.58
N SER A 235 -18.10 -26.21 1.60
CA SER A 235 -18.77 -26.58 2.86
C SER A 235 -18.08 -27.76 3.58
N ARG A 236 -17.25 -28.55 2.88
CA ARG A 236 -16.51 -29.70 3.43
C ARG A 236 -15.11 -29.35 3.92
N GLN A 237 -14.61 -28.16 3.59
CA GLN A 237 -13.30 -27.65 4.03
C GLN A 237 -13.50 -26.77 5.26
N THR A 238 -13.27 -27.33 6.46
CA THR A 238 -13.43 -26.58 7.72
C THR A 238 -12.07 -26.35 8.39
N PRO A 239 -11.86 -25.20 9.07
CA PRO A 239 -10.63 -24.96 9.82
C PRO A 239 -10.32 -26.09 10.80
N ASN A 240 -11.33 -26.66 11.47
CA ASN A 240 -11.15 -27.80 12.37
C ASN A 240 -10.57 -29.05 11.68
N ARG A 241 -10.97 -29.36 10.43
CA ARG A 241 -10.37 -30.48 9.69
C ARG A 241 -8.89 -30.22 9.38
N TRP A 242 -8.56 -28.99 8.96
CA TRP A 242 -7.18 -28.57 8.68
C TRP A 242 -6.31 -28.51 9.94
N TYR A 243 -6.87 -28.09 11.08
CA TYR A 243 -6.20 -28.17 12.38
C TYR A 243 -5.76 -29.61 12.68
N TRP A 244 -6.66 -30.58 12.56
CA TRP A 244 -6.32 -31.98 12.81
C TRP A 244 -5.39 -32.57 11.75
N ALA A 245 -5.40 -32.05 10.52
CA ALA A 245 -4.41 -32.40 9.51
C ALA A 245 -3.01 -31.98 9.94
N LEU A 246 -2.82 -30.72 10.34
CA LEU A 246 -1.53 -30.22 10.84
C LEU A 246 -1.12 -30.93 12.12
N LYS A 247 -2.04 -31.12 13.07
CA LYS A 247 -1.78 -31.81 14.34
C LYS A 247 -1.34 -33.27 14.15
N GLY A 248 -1.72 -33.89 13.05
CA GLY A 248 -1.31 -35.26 12.70
C GLY A 248 0.13 -35.40 12.23
N LEU A 249 0.80 -34.30 11.86
CA LEU A 249 2.19 -34.32 11.39
C LEU A 249 3.15 -34.40 12.58
N SER A 250 4.14 -35.28 12.50
CA SER A 250 5.33 -35.21 13.34
C SER A 250 6.21 -34.02 12.94
N ASP A 251 7.09 -33.58 13.85
CA ASP A 251 8.01 -32.49 13.58
C ASP A 251 8.85 -32.71 12.32
N GLN A 252 9.28 -33.96 12.06
CA GLN A 252 10.04 -34.28 10.86
C GLN A 252 9.21 -34.14 9.59
N GLN A 253 7.94 -34.58 9.62
CA GLN A 253 7.04 -34.44 8.47
C GLN A 253 6.73 -32.96 8.22
N ALA A 254 6.41 -32.20 9.27
CA ALA A 254 6.17 -30.77 9.19
C ALA A 254 7.38 -30.05 8.56
N ARG A 255 8.60 -30.31 9.04
CA ARG A 255 9.83 -29.76 8.45
C ARG A 255 10.02 -30.14 6.98
N ASN A 256 9.74 -31.39 6.60
CA ASN A 256 9.85 -31.84 5.22
C ASN A 256 8.85 -31.14 4.28
N LEU A 257 7.73 -30.66 4.81
CA LEU A 257 6.73 -29.85 4.10
C LEU A 257 6.96 -28.34 4.28
N ASN A 258 8.11 -27.93 4.84
CA ASN A 258 8.47 -26.55 5.13
C ASN A 258 7.58 -25.86 6.18
N MET A 259 6.93 -26.61 7.08
CA MET A 259 6.04 -26.07 8.10
C MET A 259 6.75 -25.87 9.44
N ARG A 260 6.35 -24.82 10.16
CA ARG A 260 7.00 -24.36 11.40
C ARG A 260 6.15 -24.56 12.67
N HIS A 261 4.86 -24.87 12.57
CA HIS A 261 3.94 -24.95 13.72
C HIS A 261 4.35 -25.94 14.83
N THR A 262 5.19 -26.94 14.52
CA THR A 262 5.67 -27.93 15.50
C THR A 262 6.95 -27.53 16.22
N SER A 263 7.79 -26.67 15.64
CA SER A 263 9.16 -26.44 16.14
C SER A 263 9.60 -24.97 16.20
N ASN A 264 8.86 -24.05 15.57
CA ASN A 264 9.10 -22.62 15.62
C ASN A 264 7.75 -21.87 15.44
N ASN A 265 6.93 -21.91 16.50
CA ASN A 265 5.56 -21.39 16.50
C ASN A 265 5.45 -19.89 16.82
N ARG A 266 6.58 -19.16 16.91
CA ARG A 266 6.60 -17.70 17.19
C ARG A 266 5.65 -16.90 16.29
N TRP A 267 5.53 -17.33 15.04
CA TRP A 267 4.76 -16.65 14.00
C TRP A 267 3.39 -17.31 13.75
N CYS A 268 3.23 -18.58 14.16
CA CYS A 268 2.02 -19.37 13.93
C CYS A 268 1.80 -20.42 15.03
N GLU A 269 0.77 -20.23 15.83
CA GLU A 269 0.35 -21.16 16.88
C GLU A 269 -0.74 -22.11 16.35
N LEU A 270 -0.57 -23.41 16.59
CA LEU A 270 -1.58 -24.42 16.27
C LEU A 270 -2.49 -24.66 17.48
N ILE A 271 -3.49 -23.80 17.66
CA ILE A 271 -4.45 -23.86 18.77
C ILE A 271 -5.80 -24.38 18.28
N HIS A 272 -6.41 -25.29 19.03
CA HIS A 272 -7.72 -25.83 18.67
C HIS A 272 -8.81 -24.81 18.98
N GLY A 273 -9.69 -24.55 18.01
CA GLY A 273 -10.77 -23.58 18.15
C GLY A 273 -10.37 -22.12 17.92
N ASP A 274 -9.08 -21.84 17.70
CA ASP A 274 -8.56 -20.51 17.37
C ASP A 274 -8.12 -20.47 15.91
N TYR A 275 -9.01 -19.96 15.07
CA TYR A 275 -8.87 -19.98 13.61
C TYR A 275 -8.88 -18.59 12.99
N ASP A 276 -8.69 -17.55 13.79
CA ASP A 276 -8.79 -16.17 13.33
C ASP A 276 -7.53 -15.39 13.70
N GLY A 277 -7.12 -14.47 12.81
CA GLY A 277 -6.02 -13.54 13.06
C GLY A 277 -4.65 -13.99 12.55
N LYS A 278 -3.65 -13.11 12.74
CA LYS A 278 -2.34 -13.20 12.09
C LYS A 278 -1.42 -14.30 12.63
N HIS A 279 -1.68 -14.78 13.85
CA HIS A 279 -0.79 -15.70 14.56
C HIS A 279 -1.30 -17.14 14.64
N THR A 280 -2.38 -17.50 13.94
CA THR A 280 -2.86 -18.89 13.89
C THR A 280 -2.23 -19.66 12.73
N ALA A 281 -1.90 -20.93 12.94
CA ALA A 281 -1.42 -21.82 11.88
C ALA A 281 -2.52 -22.19 10.85
N VAL A 282 -3.80 -22.08 11.22
CA VAL A 282 -4.95 -22.32 10.34
C VAL A 282 -5.92 -21.15 10.47
N ASN A 283 -6.01 -20.34 9.43
CA ASN A 283 -6.90 -19.19 9.40
C ASN A 283 -8.15 -19.48 8.55
N GLY A 284 -9.31 -19.26 9.15
CA GLY A 284 -10.64 -19.46 8.59
C GLY A 284 -11.41 -18.17 8.30
N CYS A 285 -10.80 -17.00 8.49
CA CYS A 285 -11.41 -15.69 8.25
C CYS A 285 -11.78 -15.46 6.78
N HIS A 286 -11.08 -16.11 5.85
CA HIS A 286 -11.31 -15.89 4.42
C HIS A 286 -12.57 -16.65 3.99
N GLU A 287 -13.52 -15.95 3.36
CA GLU A 287 -14.79 -16.53 2.94
C GLU A 287 -14.59 -17.71 1.98
N ASN A 288 -13.67 -17.54 1.02
CA ASN A 288 -13.49 -18.47 -0.09
C ASN A 288 -12.28 -19.42 0.06
N THR A 289 -11.47 -19.28 1.11
CA THR A 289 -10.27 -20.10 1.31
C THR A 289 -10.08 -20.51 2.77
N ILE A 290 -9.39 -21.62 2.99
CA ILE A 290 -8.71 -21.91 4.25
C ILE A 290 -7.24 -21.56 4.05
N GLU A 291 -6.70 -20.71 4.91
CA GLU A 291 -5.31 -20.29 4.85
C GLU A 291 -4.49 -21.10 5.87
N LEU A 292 -3.34 -21.61 5.42
CA LEU A 292 -2.35 -22.26 6.26
C LEU A 292 -1.15 -21.33 6.42
N ARG A 293 -1.02 -20.69 7.59
CA ARG A 293 0.04 -19.70 7.87
C ARG A 293 1.29 -20.31 8.50
N THR A 294 1.54 -21.58 8.19
CA THR A 294 2.56 -22.36 8.91
C THR A 294 3.89 -22.47 8.18
N PHE A 295 3.94 -22.07 6.91
CA PHE A 295 5.14 -22.32 6.12
C PHE A 295 6.26 -21.34 6.48
N ALA A 296 7.48 -21.86 6.42
CA ALA A 296 8.65 -21.04 6.32
C ALA A 296 8.68 -20.31 4.97
N ARG A 297 9.62 -19.37 4.84
CA ARG A 297 9.90 -18.69 3.57
C ARG A 297 9.99 -19.66 2.40
N TRP A 298 9.55 -19.20 1.23
CA TRP A 298 9.65 -19.90 -0.04
C TRP A 298 10.75 -19.26 -0.88
N ASP A 299 11.93 -19.89 -0.91
CA ASP A 299 13.10 -19.41 -1.67
C ASP A 299 13.91 -20.59 -2.25
N GLU A 300 15.09 -20.32 -2.82
CA GLU A 300 15.97 -21.35 -3.34
C GLU A 300 16.33 -22.46 -2.32
N THR A 301 16.40 -22.11 -1.03
CA THR A 301 16.83 -23.01 0.05
C THR A 301 15.71 -23.97 0.45
N THR A 302 14.45 -23.53 0.35
CA THR A 302 13.27 -24.31 0.73
C THR A 302 12.47 -24.84 -0.46
N ALA A 303 12.76 -24.43 -1.69
CA ALA A 303 12.03 -24.79 -2.90
C ALA A 303 11.79 -26.30 -3.05
N HIS A 304 12.78 -27.12 -2.69
CA HIS A 304 12.69 -28.58 -2.75
C HIS A 304 11.56 -29.20 -1.91
N ARG A 305 10.96 -28.43 -0.99
CA ARG A 305 9.84 -28.82 -0.13
C ARG A 305 8.48 -28.34 -0.65
N LEU A 306 8.45 -27.45 -1.65
CA LEU A 306 7.22 -26.84 -2.15
C LEU A 306 6.29 -27.84 -2.83
N ILE A 307 6.79 -28.63 -3.79
CA ILE A 307 5.98 -29.67 -4.45
C ILE A 307 5.45 -30.68 -3.42
N PRO A 308 6.28 -31.20 -2.48
CA PRO A 308 5.78 -32.02 -1.37
C PRO A 308 4.64 -31.36 -0.56
N ALA A 309 4.76 -30.09 -0.22
CA ALA A 309 3.73 -29.34 0.50
C ALA A 309 2.42 -29.20 -0.30
N LEU A 310 2.52 -28.81 -1.57
CA LEU A 310 1.38 -28.62 -2.47
C LEU A 310 0.60 -29.92 -2.71
N GLU A 311 1.31 -31.04 -2.88
CA GLU A 311 0.69 -32.34 -3.10
C GLU A 311 0.10 -32.92 -1.82
N TRP A 312 0.74 -32.73 -0.64
CA TRP A 312 0.13 -33.06 0.65
C TRP A 312 -1.18 -32.27 0.85
N ALA A 313 -1.16 -30.96 0.59
CA ALA A 313 -2.34 -30.12 0.71
C ALA A 313 -3.43 -30.53 -0.28
N SER A 314 -3.05 -30.83 -1.52
CA SER A 314 -3.97 -31.33 -2.55
C SER A 314 -4.63 -32.65 -2.14
N HIS A 315 -3.85 -33.56 -1.55
CA HIS A 315 -4.35 -34.83 -1.05
C HIS A 315 -5.34 -34.65 0.09
N MET A 316 -4.97 -33.85 1.11
CA MET A 316 -5.83 -33.61 2.27
C MET A 316 -7.12 -32.88 1.86
N TRP A 317 -7.03 -31.91 0.95
CA TRP A 317 -8.20 -31.23 0.42
C TRP A 317 -9.17 -32.22 -0.24
N ARG A 318 -8.67 -33.11 -1.13
CA ARG A 318 -9.50 -34.15 -1.78
C ARG A 318 -10.06 -35.15 -0.77
N HIS A 319 -9.28 -35.51 0.24
CA HIS A 319 -9.73 -36.39 1.32
C HIS A 319 -10.92 -35.77 2.05
N PHE A 320 -10.84 -34.49 2.43
CA PHE A 320 -11.97 -33.78 3.05
C PHE A 320 -13.14 -33.61 2.09
N GLU A 321 -12.87 -33.32 0.82
CA GLU A 321 -13.91 -33.11 -0.18
C GLU A 321 -14.69 -34.39 -0.46
N SER A 322 -14.06 -35.55 -0.35
CA SER A 322 -14.72 -36.86 -0.53
C SER A 322 -15.57 -37.33 0.66
N HIS A 323 -15.56 -36.62 1.79
CA HIS A 323 -16.28 -37.00 3.00
C HIS A 323 -17.20 -35.88 3.48
N ASP A 324 -18.47 -36.21 3.70
CA ASP A 324 -19.44 -35.28 4.27
C ASP A 324 -19.04 -34.84 5.68
N LEU A 325 -19.58 -33.70 6.11
CA LEU A 325 -19.39 -33.20 7.45
C LEU A 325 -19.73 -34.29 8.48
N TYR A 326 -18.94 -34.32 9.56
CA TYR A 326 -19.07 -35.27 10.68
C TYR A 326 -18.76 -36.75 10.38
N GLN A 327 -18.44 -37.15 9.14
CA GLN A 327 -18.05 -38.53 8.83
C GLN A 327 -16.61 -38.88 9.23
N LEU A 328 -15.70 -37.90 9.13
CA LEU A 328 -14.29 -38.10 9.47
C LEU A 328 -14.06 -37.91 10.96
N LYS A 329 -13.52 -38.95 11.61
CA LYS A 329 -13.03 -38.85 12.98
C LYS A 329 -11.67 -38.15 12.98
N THR A 330 -11.40 -37.37 14.02
CA THR A 330 -10.11 -36.69 14.22
C THR A 330 -8.90 -37.62 14.05
N ALA A 331 -8.93 -38.81 14.64
CA ALA A 331 -7.82 -39.76 14.54
C ALA A 331 -7.56 -40.25 13.10
N ASP A 332 -8.59 -40.31 12.26
CA ASP A 332 -8.46 -40.72 10.86
C ASP A 332 -7.87 -39.60 10.01
N ILE A 333 -8.27 -38.35 10.26
CA ILE A 333 -7.68 -37.16 9.62
C ILE A 333 -6.18 -37.10 9.92
N MET A 334 -5.79 -37.23 11.20
CA MET A 334 -4.39 -37.18 11.62
C MET A 334 -3.56 -38.29 10.95
N ARG A 335 -4.09 -39.52 10.94
CA ARG A 335 -3.44 -40.69 10.33
C ARG A 335 -3.26 -40.51 8.82
N GLU A 336 -4.28 -40.00 8.14
CA GLU A 336 -4.26 -39.72 6.72
C GLU A 336 -3.24 -38.63 6.36
N SER A 337 -3.21 -37.56 7.14
CA SER A 337 -2.22 -36.49 6.99
C SER A 337 -0.79 -37.00 7.14
N ALA A 338 -0.52 -37.76 8.21
CA ALA A 338 0.78 -38.36 8.42
C ALA A 338 1.18 -39.31 7.28
N ARG A 339 0.25 -40.15 6.80
CA ARG A 339 0.52 -41.09 5.71
C ARG A 339 0.84 -40.35 4.40
N SER A 340 0.03 -39.36 4.04
CA SER A 340 0.16 -38.64 2.78
C SER A 340 1.43 -37.80 2.70
N ALA A 341 1.93 -37.28 3.83
CA ALA A 341 3.19 -36.53 3.89
C ALA A 341 4.43 -37.34 3.45
N TYR A 342 4.37 -38.68 3.50
CA TYR A 342 5.43 -39.58 2.99
C TYR A 342 5.18 -40.10 1.57
N ALA A 343 3.93 -40.10 1.12
CA ALA A 343 3.53 -40.64 -0.17
C ALA A 343 3.76 -39.65 -1.33
N THR A 344 4.13 -38.41 -1.02
CA THR A 344 4.34 -37.37 -2.00
C THR A 344 5.52 -37.71 -2.94
N PRO A 345 5.34 -37.66 -4.28
CA PRO A 345 6.32 -38.23 -5.19
C PRO A 345 7.65 -37.45 -5.17
N GLN A 346 8.74 -38.21 -5.18
CA GLN A 346 10.15 -37.81 -5.36
C GLN A 346 10.88 -37.20 -4.15
N THR A 347 11.09 -38.02 -3.12
CA THR A 347 12.40 -37.96 -2.43
C THR A 347 13.45 -38.57 -3.35
N THR A 348 14.21 -37.73 -4.05
CA THR A 348 15.42 -38.22 -4.74
C THR A 348 16.42 -38.75 -3.71
N PRO A 349 17.29 -39.71 -4.07
CA PRO A 349 18.36 -40.18 -3.18
C PRO A 349 19.23 -39.05 -2.59
N ALA A 350 19.39 -37.94 -3.33
CA ALA A 350 20.08 -36.74 -2.87
C ALA A 350 19.37 -36.05 -1.68
N MET A 351 18.05 -35.95 -1.69
CA MET A 351 17.27 -35.38 -0.57
C MET A 351 17.33 -36.27 0.68
N ARG A 352 17.37 -37.60 0.51
CA ARG A 352 17.61 -38.53 1.62
C ARG A 352 19.02 -38.39 2.22
N LEU A 353 19.99 -38.01 1.40
CA LEU A 353 21.37 -37.78 1.83
C LEU A 353 21.52 -36.43 2.54
N ALA A 354 20.80 -35.40 2.10
CA ALA A 354 20.76 -34.07 2.75
C ALA A 354 20.09 -34.15 4.13
N ALA A 355 18.94 -34.82 4.24
CA ALA A 355 18.25 -35.03 5.52
C ALA A 355 19.07 -35.82 6.56
N ARG A 356 20.06 -36.62 6.12
CA ARG A 356 21.00 -37.31 7.01
C ARG A 356 22.18 -36.45 7.46
N LYS A 357 22.43 -35.32 6.81
CA LYS A 357 23.47 -34.36 7.20
C LYS A 357 22.96 -33.29 8.16
N GLU A 358 21.64 -33.13 8.27
CA GLU A 358 20.96 -32.18 9.16
C GLU A 358 20.47 -32.82 10.48
N ALA A 359 20.79 -34.10 10.74
CA ALA A 359 20.39 -34.86 11.93
C ALA A 359 21.51 -34.95 12.97
#